data_AF-A0A2P2JPG5-F1
#
_entry.id   AF-A0A2P2JPG5-F1
#
_cell.length_a   1.000
_cell.length_b   1.000
_cell.length_c   1.000
_cell.angle_alpha   90.00
_cell.angle_beta   90.00
_cell.angle_gamma   90.00
#
_symmetry.space_group_name_H-M   'P 1'
#
loop_
_entity.id
_entity.type
_entity.pdbx_description
1 polymer ?
#
loop_
_entity_poly.entity_id
_entity_poly.type
_entity_poly.pdbx_seq_one_letter_code
_entity_poly.pdbx_strand_id
1 'polypeptide(L)'
;MPLISSLLLRGLMIDFLETPSSLPPWITDEELQFCANKFQQTGFTGALNYYRAMDMNWEILGPWKGAKIIVPTKFIVGDKDVGFQSFGTKDYVSGEMFRNLVPNLEVLVIDGHHFIQREKAALVSDEILSFFGQKEYL
;
A
#
# COMPACT_ATOMS: atom_id res chain seq x y z
N MET A 1 17.80 -9.11 -24.93
CA MET A 1 16.91 -9.18 -23.75
C MET A 1 15.59 -9.84 -24.14
N PRO A 2 15.39 -11.13 -23.79
CA PRO A 2 14.05 -11.71 -23.77
C PRO A 2 13.90 -12.57 -22.50
N LEU A 3 13.61 -11.98 -21.34
CA LEU A 3 13.31 -12.75 -20.12
C LEU A 3 12.08 -12.28 -19.35
N ILE A 4 11.30 -11.33 -19.88
CA ILE A 4 10.02 -10.93 -19.28
C ILE A 4 8.83 -11.52 -20.06
N SER A 5 9.06 -12.20 -21.19
CA SER A 5 7.99 -12.64 -22.10
C SER A 5 7.35 -14.01 -21.78
N SER A 6 7.82 -14.79 -20.80
CA SER A 6 7.35 -16.20 -20.65
C SER A 6 6.56 -16.51 -19.38
N LEU A 7 6.16 -15.52 -18.60
CA LEU A 7 5.20 -15.67 -17.49
C LEU A 7 3.86 -14.99 -17.79
N LEU A 8 3.43 -15.05 -19.06
CA LEU A 8 2.06 -14.69 -19.42
C LEU A 8 1.13 -15.84 -19.01
N LEU A 9 0.51 -15.68 -17.85
CA LEU A 9 -0.87 -16.13 -17.68
C LEU A 9 -1.65 -15.59 -18.88
N ARG A 10 -1.97 -16.46 -19.85
CA ARG A 10 -2.95 -16.14 -20.88
C ARG A 10 -4.26 -15.81 -20.18
N GLY A 11 -4.62 -14.53 -20.12
CA GLY A 11 -5.93 -14.10 -19.65
C GLY A 11 -5.96 -12.72 -19.01
N LEU A 12 -6.03 -11.67 -19.83
CA LEU A 12 -6.86 -10.46 -19.70
C LEU A 12 -6.67 -9.52 -18.48
N MET A 13 -5.99 -9.92 -17.40
CA MET A 13 -5.99 -9.17 -16.14
C MET A 13 -5.05 -7.95 -16.14
N ILE A 14 -3.94 -8.01 -16.87
CA ILE A 14 -2.90 -6.95 -16.85
C ILE A 14 -2.45 -6.52 -18.24
N ASP A 15 -3.01 -7.10 -19.31
CA ASP A 15 -2.58 -6.86 -20.70
C ASP A 15 -2.88 -5.42 -21.16
N PHE A 16 -3.70 -4.67 -20.43
CA PHE A 16 -3.97 -3.25 -20.66
C PHE A 16 -2.98 -2.31 -19.95
N LEU A 17 -2.10 -2.83 -19.10
CA LEU A 17 -1.09 -2.02 -18.41
C LEU A 17 0.09 -1.76 -19.32
N GLU A 18 0.51 -0.50 -19.40
CA GLU A 18 1.73 -0.13 -20.10
C GLU A 18 2.95 -0.65 -19.35
N THR A 19 3.82 -1.39 -20.05
CA THR A 19 5.10 -1.83 -19.51
C THR A 19 6.16 -0.79 -19.85
N PRO A 20 6.78 -0.12 -18.87
CA PRO A 20 7.82 0.87 -19.13
C PRO A 20 9.04 0.22 -19.78
N SER A 21 9.76 0.99 -20.60
CA SER A 21 10.95 0.51 -21.32
C SER A 21 12.17 0.23 -20.43
N SER A 22 12.15 0.71 -19.19
CA SER A 22 13.20 0.54 -18.19
C SER A 22 12.60 0.48 -16.79
N LEU A 23 13.29 -0.16 -15.86
CA LEU A 23 12.89 -0.15 -14.45
C LEU A 23 12.98 1.26 -13.87
N PRO A 24 12.08 1.61 -12.93
CA PRO A 24 12.24 2.83 -12.16
C PRO A 24 13.49 2.72 -11.26
N PRO A 25 14.13 3.85 -10.92
CA PRO A 25 15.42 3.85 -10.23
C PRO A 25 15.40 3.28 -8.80
N TRP A 26 14.21 3.04 -8.24
CA TRP A 26 14.01 2.54 -6.88
C TRP A 26 13.83 1.00 -6.79
N ILE A 27 13.93 0.27 -7.91
CA ILE A 27 13.88 -1.19 -7.93
C ILE A 27 14.93 -1.76 -8.89
N THR A 28 15.61 -2.83 -8.48
CA THR A 28 16.56 -3.53 -9.35
C THR A 28 15.94 -4.72 -10.07
N ASP A 29 16.61 -5.21 -11.12
CA ASP A 29 16.20 -6.43 -11.82
C ASP A 29 16.20 -7.63 -10.87
N GLU A 30 17.18 -7.75 -9.97
CA GLU A 30 17.27 -8.84 -9.00
C GLU A 30 16.08 -8.86 -8.04
N GLU A 31 15.67 -7.69 -7.54
CA GLU A 31 14.51 -7.57 -6.66
C GLU A 31 13.21 -7.94 -7.39
N LEU A 32 13.06 -7.50 -8.64
CA LEU A 32 11.91 -7.85 -9.46
C LEU A 32 11.86 -9.36 -9.74
N GLN A 33 12.99 -9.96 -10.10
CA GLN A 33 13.12 -11.41 -10.32
C GLN A 33 12.84 -12.20 -9.05
N PHE A 34 13.28 -11.71 -7.88
CA PHE A 34 12.96 -12.34 -6.61
C PHE A 34 11.43 -12.39 -6.39
N CYS A 35 10.73 -11.27 -6.59
CA CYS A 35 9.26 -11.24 -6.51
C CYS A 35 8.60 -12.18 -7.52
N ALA A 36 9.04 -12.18 -8.77
CA ALA A 36 8.51 -13.05 -9.82
C ALA A 36 8.67 -14.54 -9.46
N ASN A 37 9.86 -14.94 -9.00
CA ASN A 37 10.13 -16.31 -8.58
C ASN A 37 9.25 -16.76 -7.42
N LYS A 38 8.96 -15.86 -6.46
CA LYS A 38 8.05 -16.17 -5.36
C LYS A 38 6.62 -16.40 -5.84
N PHE A 39 6.09 -15.51 -6.68
CA PHE A 39 4.74 -15.70 -7.23
C PHE A 39 4.63 -16.89 -8.18
N GLN A 40 5.71 -17.28 -8.88
CA GLN A 40 5.73 -18.50 -9.67
C GLN A 40 5.60 -19.76 -8.80
N GLN A 41 6.17 -19.74 -7.59
CA GLN A 41 6.08 -20.87 -6.65
C GLN A 41 4.74 -20.93 -5.92
N THR A 42 4.21 -19.78 -5.47
CA THR A 42 3.01 -19.73 -4.63
C THR A 42 1.72 -19.56 -5.42
N GLY A 43 1.81 -19.09 -6.66
CA GLY A 43 0.67 -18.52 -7.39
C GLY A 43 0.12 -17.26 -6.70
N PHE A 44 -1.02 -16.79 -7.22
CA PHE A 44 -1.69 -15.57 -6.72
C PHE A 44 -2.94 -15.85 -5.87
N THR A 45 -3.40 -17.11 -5.77
CA THR A 45 -4.67 -17.45 -5.10
C THR A 45 -4.73 -16.96 -3.65
N GLY A 46 -3.65 -17.15 -2.89
CA GLY A 46 -3.58 -16.70 -1.49
C GLY A 46 -3.73 -15.18 -1.37
N ALA A 47 -2.98 -14.42 -2.17
CA ALA A 47 -3.07 -12.95 -2.18
C ALA A 47 -4.45 -12.47 -2.65
N LEU A 48 -5.03 -13.09 -3.69
CA LEU A 48 -6.35 -12.74 -4.20
C LEU A 48 -7.50 -13.09 -3.23
N ASN A 49 -7.30 -14.06 -2.34
CA ASN A 49 -8.31 -14.42 -1.34
C ASN A 49 -8.60 -13.27 -0.36
N TYR A 50 -7.66 -12.37 -0.11
CA TYR A 50 -7.91 -11.17 0.71
C TYR A 50 -9.01 -10.29 0.11
N TYR A 51 -9.02 -10.13 -1.22
CA TYR A 51 -10.05 -9.39 -1.93
C TYR A 51 -11.39 -10.13 -1.95
N ARG A 52 -11.35 -11.46 -2.16
CA ARG A 52 -12.57 -12.30 -2.13
C ARG A 52 -13.27 -12.29 -0.77
N ALA A 53 -12.51 -12.07 0.30
CA ALA A 53 -13.01 -12.02 1.67
C ALA A 53 -13.42 -10.62 2.12
N MET A 54 -13.37 -9.58 1.28
CA MET A 54 -13.64 -8.20 1.71
C MET A 54 -15.06 -8.03 2.29
N ASP A 55 -16.08 -8.58 1.65
CA ASP A 55 -17.47 -8.52 2.16
C ASP A 55 -17.62 -9.25 3.50
N MET A 56 -17.02 -10.44 3.62
CA MET A 56 -17.01 -11.20 4.87
C MET A 56 -16.29 -10.45 6.00
N ASN A 57 -15.17 -9.80 5.70
CA ASN A 57 -14.45 -8.96 6.67
C ASN A 57 -15.33 -7.80 7.14
N TRP A 58 -16.08 -7.17 6.23
CA TRP A 58 -17.03 -6.11 6.58
C TRP A 58 -18.13 -6.60 7.53
N GLU A 59 -18.70 -7.77 7.28
CA GLU A 59 -19.73 -8.37 8.16
C GLU A 59 -19.17 -8.69 9.55
N ILE A 60 -18.02 -9.38 9.60
CA ILE A 60 -17.41 -9.79 10.86
C ILE A 60 -16.97 -8.60 11.69
N LEU A 61 -16.51 -7.50 11.06
CA LEU A 61 -16.12 -6.28 11.77
C LEU A 61 -17.31 -5.40 12.20
N GLY A 62 -18.55 -5.81 11.90
CA GLY A 62 -19.78 -5.11 12.30
C GLY A 62 -19.85 -4.69 13.78
N PRO A 63 -19.47 -5.54 14.75
CA PRO A 63 -19.46 -5.17 16.17
C PRO A 63 -18.55 -3.99 16.54
N TRP A 64 -17.56 -3.66 15.70
CA TRP A 64 -16.64 -2.54 15.90
C TRP A 64 -17.06 -1.26 15.19
N LYS A 65 -18.26 -1.22 14.60
CA LYS A 65 -18.76 -0.03 13.91
C LYS A 65 -18.76 1.19 14.85
N GLY A 66 -18.01 2.23 14.46
CA GLY A 66 -17.88 3.47 15.23
C GLY A 66 -16.89 3.40 16.41
N ALA A 67 -16.25 2.25 16.66
CA ALA A 67 -15.17 2.15 17.62
C ALA A 67 -13.98 3.01 17.18
N LYS A 68 -13.32 3.66 18.15
CA LYS A 68 -12.15 4.48 17.90
C LYS A 68 -10.87 3.67 18.01
N ILE A 69 -9.91 3.94 17.12
CA ILE A 69 -8.54 3.45 17.23
C ILE A 69 -7.76 4.46 18.08
N ILE A 70 -7.44 4.07 19.33
CA ILE A 70 -6.78 4.95 20.30
C ILE A 70 -5.25 4.82 20.28
N VAL A 71 -4.71 3.85 19.55
CA VAL A 71 -3.26 3.68 19.41
C VAL A 71 -2.69 4.89 18.64
N PRO A 72 -1.60 5.52 19.11
CA PRO A 72 -0.88 6.52 18.33
C PRO A 72 -0.60 5.99 16.93
N THR A 73 -1.01 6.74 15.91
CA THR A 73 -0.99 6.28 14.52
C THR A 73 -0.38 7.35 13.64
N LYS A 74 0.56 6.95 12.77
CA LYS A 74 1.06 7.77 11.68
C LYS A 74 0.69 7.14 10.35
N PHE A 75 -0.09 7.86 9.56
CA PHE A 75 -0.47 7.47 8.21
C PHE A 75 0.39 8.23 7.20
N ILE A 76 1.17 7.49 6.40
CA ILE A 76 2.04 8.05 5.36
C ILE A 76 1.54 7.53 4.01
N VAL A 77 1.31 8.42 3.05
CA VAL A 77 0.79 8.06 1.72
C VAL A 77 1.43 8.89 0.61
N GLY A 78 1.57 8.29 -0.57
CA GLY A 78 2.00 8.98 -1.78
C GLY A 78 0.86 9.78 -2.42
N ASP A 79 1.15 11.00 -2.86
CA ASP A 79 0.19 11.88 -3.54
C ASP A 79 -0.28 11.35 -4.90
N LYS A 80 0.46 10.42 -5.51
CA LYS A 80 0.12 9.74 -6.78
C LYS A 80 -0.31 8.28 -6.57
N ASP A 81 -0.50 7.85 -5.33
CA ASP A 81 -1.06 6.52 -5.03
C ASP A 81 -2.49 6.41 -5.59
N VAL A 82 -2.73 5.39 -6.43
CA VAL A 82 -4.04 5.18 -7.07
C VAL A 82 -5.13 4.91 -6.04
N GLY A 83 -4.86 4.14 -4.98
CA GLY A 83 -5.80 3.90 -3.89
C GLY A 83 -6.13 5.18 -3.11
N PHE A 84 -5.13 6.05 -2.91
CA PHE A 84 -5.34 7.37 -2.29
C PHE A 84 -6.21 8.28 -3.18
N GLN A 85 -5.99 8.28 -4.49
CA GLN A 85 -6.77 9.09 -5.45
C GLN A 85 -8.15 8.49 -5.79
N SER A 86 -8.42 7.24 -5.41
CA SER A 86 -9.65 6.53 -5.78
C SER A 86 -10.68 6.54 -4.65
N PHE A 87 -11.95 6.30 -5.01
CA PHE A 87 -13.05 5.97 -4.10
C PHE A 87 -13.28 6.96 -2.93
N GLY A 88 -12.89 8.23 -3.09
CA GLY A 88 -13.03 9.25 -2.04
C GLY A 88 -12.01 9.11 -0.89
N THR A 89 -11.00 8.26 -1.02
CA THR A 89 -9.99 8.03 0.03
C THR A 89 -9.26 9.31 0.42
N LYS A 90 -8.87 10.14 -0.57
CA LYS A 90 -8.24 11.44 -0.32
C LYS A 90 -9.09 12.36 0.55
N ASP A 91 -10.39 12.44 0.27
CA ASP A 91 -11.33 13.28 1.01
C ASP A 91 -11.56 12.72 2.42
N TYR A 92 -11.64 11.39 2.55
CA TYR A 92 -11.72 10.73 3.86
C TYR A 92 -10.49 11.02 4.72
N VAL A 93 -9.28 10.82 4.16
CA VAL A 93 -8.01 11.03 4.86
C VAL A 93 -7.80 12.49 5.25
N SER A 94 -8.22 13.43 4.39
CA SER A 94 -8.10 14.86 4.64
C SER A 94 -9.23 15.41 5.52
N GLY A 95 -10.32 14.65 5.69
CA GLY A 95 -11.53 15.05 6.37
C GLY A 95 -11.54 14.77 7.88
N GLU A 96 -12.56 15.30 8.55
CA GLU A 96 -12.73 15.12 10.00
C GLU A 96 -13.04 13.68 10.40
N MET A 97 -13.68 12.90 9.51
CA MET A 97 -14.09 11.54 9.82
C MET A 97 -12.91 10.65 10.22
N PHE A 98 -11.78 10.74 9.51
CA PHE A 98 -10.62 9.91 9.80
C PHE A 98 -10.02 10.25 11.17
N ARG A 99 -9.88 11.56 11.47
CA ARG A 99 -9.42 12.04 12.79
C ARG A 99 -10.39 11.70 13.92
N ASN A 100 -11.70 11.70 13.64
CA ASN A 100 -12.71 11.35 14.64
C ASN A 100 -12.66 9.86 15.03
N LEU A 101 -12.35 8.99 14.06
CA LEU A 101 -12.19 7.54 14.27
C LEU A 101 -10.79 7.18 14.80
N VAL A 102 -9.77 7.97 14.49
CA VAL A 102 -8.38 7.80 14.97
C VAL A 102 -7.90 9.10 15.62
N PRO A 103 -8.23 9.35 16.89
CA PRO A 103 -7.95 10.64 17.54
C PRO A 103 -6.47 11.00 17.63
N ASN A 104 -5.60 9.99 17.75
CA ASN A 104 -4.16 10.14 17.91
C ASN A 104 -3.42 9.95 16.56
N LEU A 105 -3.95 10.58 15.50
CA LEU A 105 -3.50 10.42 14.12
C LEU A 105 -2.62 11.57 13.63
N GLU A 106 -1.42 11.23 13.18
CA GLU A 106 -0.60 12.05 12.29
C GLU A 106 -0.83 11.61 10.83
N VAL A 107 -1.02 12.56 9.92
CA VAL A 107 -1.13 12.30 8.47
C VAL A 107 0.01 13.02 7.76
N LEU A 108 0.74 12.29 6.93
CA LEU A 108 1.77 12.81 6.05
C LEU A 108 1.52 12.36 4.61
N VAL A 109 1.30 13.33 3.72
CA VAL A 109 1.21 13.09 2.27
C VAL A 109 2.53 13.51 1.65
N ILE A 110 3.20 12.60 0.95
CA ILE A 110 4.49 12.84 0.32
C ILE A 110 4.39 12.70 -1.20
N ASP A 111 5.34 13.28 -1.92
CA ASP A 111 5.55 12.99 -3.33
C ASP A 111 5.83 11.48 -3.50
N GLY A 112 4.99 10.74 -4.22
CA GLY A 112 5.23 9.31 -4.47
C GLY A 112 3.99 8.54 -4.90
N HIS A 113 4.20 7.31 -5.35
CA HIS A 113 3.15 6.41 -5.82
C HIS A 113 2.76 5.42 -4.72
N HIS A 114 2.38 4.19 -5.09
CA HIS A 114 1.89 3.19 -4.15
C HIS A 114 2.97 2.57 -3.26
N PHE A 115 4.19 2.40 -3.79
CA PHE A 115 5.30 1.76 -3.07
C PHE A 115 6.25 2.78 -2.44
N ILE A 116 5.70 3.73 -1.67
CA ILE A 116 6.47 4.84 -1.07
C ILE A 116 7.65 4.40 -0.23
N GLN A 117 7.56 3.25 0.44
CA GLN A 117 8.64 2.67 1.24
C GLN A 117 9.84 2.22 0.39
N ARG A 118 9.66 2.04 -0.91
CA ARG A 118 10.74 1.79 -1.87
C ARG A 118 11.14 3.07 -2.59
N GLU A 119 10.16 3.79 -3.13
CA GLU A 119 10.37 5.00 -3.91
C GLU A 119 11.03 6.13 -3.10
N LYS A 120 10.64 6.29 -1.83
CA LYS A 120 11.13 7.32 -0.90
C LYS A 120 11.66 6.67 0.38
N ALA A 121 12.42 5.59 0.26
CA ALA A 121 12.86 4.74 1.37
C ALA A 121 13.50 5.50 2.55
N ALA A 122 14.41 6.45 2.27
CA ALA A 122 15.05 7.26 3.31
C ALA A 122 14.03 8.10 4.09
N LEU A 123 13.19 8.86 3.37
CA LEU A 123 12.14 9.68 3.98
C LEU A 123 11.18 8.84 4.83
N VAL A 124 10.68 7.72 4.30
CA VAL A 124 9.76 6.84 5.05
C VAL A 124 10.44 6.28 6.30
N SER A 125 11.71 5.89 6.21
CA SER A 125 12.47 5.38 7.36
C SER A 125 12.66 6.46 8.43
N ASP A 126 13.00 7.68 8.03
CA ASP A 126 13.16 8.82 8.94
C ASP A 126 11.87 9.16 9.66
N GLU A 127 10.73 9.13 8.95
CA GLU A 127 9.41 9.38 9.53
C GLU A 127 8.99 8.30 10.55
N ILE A 128 9.33 7.02 10.28
CA ILE A 128 9.11 5.91 11.22
C ILE A 128 9.96 6.08 12.48
N LEU A 129 11.27 6.35 12.31
CA LEU A 129 12.19 6.54 13.43
C LEU A 129 11.81 7.77 14.26
N SER A 130 11.42 8.86 13.60
CA SER A 130 10.92 10.08 14.25
C SER A 130 9.68 9.78 15.09
N PHE A 131 8.71 9.05 14.53
CA PHE A 131 7.48 8.69 15.22
C PHE A 131 7.74 7.84 16.47
N PHE A 132 8.60 6.83 16.39
CA PHE A 132 8.98 6.02 17.55
C PHE A 132 9.88 6.73 18.56
N GLY A 133 10.59 7.78 18.14
CA GLY A 133 11.43 8.60 19.01
C GLY A 133 10.66 9.61 19.87
N GLN A 134 9.35 9.79 19.64
CA GLN A 134 8.53 10.72 20.41
C GLN A 134 8.34 10.22 21.85
N LYS A 135 8.74 11.04 22.83
CA LYS A 135 8.65 10.71 24.27
C LYS A 135 7.22 10.70 24.81
N GLU A 136 6.24 11.18 24.06
CA GLU A 136 4.83 11.21 24.48
C GLU A 136 4.15 9.84 24.47
N TYR A 137 4.83 8.80 23.96
CA TYR A 137 4.32 7.43 23.87
C TYR A 137 5.13 6.40 24.68
N LEU A 138 6.08 6.86 25.51
CA LEU A 138 6.85 6.07 26.49
C LEU A 138 6.38 6.38 27.91
#